data_AF-A0A920HX10-F1
#
_entry.id   AF-A0A920HX10-F1
#
_cell.length_a   1.000
_cell.length_b   1.000
_cell.length_c   1.000
_cell.angle_alpha   90.00
_cell.angle_beta   90.00
_cell.angle_gamma   90.00
#
_symmetry.space_group_name_H-M   'P 1'
#
loop_
_entity.id
_entity.type
_entity.pdbx_description
1 polymer ?
#
loop_
_entity_poly.entity_id
_entity_poly.type
_entity_poly.pdbx_seq_one_letter_code
_entity_poly.pdbx_strand_id
1 'polypeptide(L)'
;MNDAKLKHQSLIFGSLFFLLLIILAILNRSVNMPMQTDWHKNINSEMRVIMSEFKNDNLYIGFEINLSDNTYTYWSNPGDSGIEPDIKISTNNAINYEVQWPLPEMIKDQYGTNYGYYGNIVIPIKISLSDTRENIDLYLSYNLGVCNSICIPIDGKIKIPMLDSQDYYSNKSNRGIQEALKIPHFIEMMA
;
A
#
# COMPACT_ATOMS: atom_id res chain seq x y z
N MET A 1 -51.25 45.39 -8.86
CA MET A 1 -51.13 44.08 -9.55
C MET A 1 -49.68 43.76 -9.96
N ASN A 2 -48.67 44.25 -9.23
CA ASN A 2 -47.25 44.07 -9.59
C ASN A 2 -46.42 43.36 -8.50
N ASP A 3 -46.83 43.41 -7.22
CA ASP A 3 -46.05 42.85 -6.11
C ASP A 3 -46.00 41.31 -6.07
N ALA A 4 -47.09 40.63 -6.44
CA ALA A 4 -47.11 39.17 -6.47
C ALA A 4 -46.18 38.58 -7.54
N LYS A 5 -46.00 39.30 -8.66
CA LYS A 5 -45.16 38.88 -9.79
C LYS A 5 -43.67 39.05 -9.48
N LEU A 6 -43.32 40.13 -8.78
CA LEU A 6 -41.96 40.40 -8.29
C LEU A 6 -41.52 39.38 -7.22
N LYS A 7 -42.42 39.03 -6.29
CA LYS A 7 -42.14 38.04 -5.24
C LYS A 7 -41.94 36.63 -5.83
N HIS A 8 -42.76 36.26 -6.82
CA HIS A 8 -42.62 34.97 -7.51
C HIS A 8 -41.34 34.88 -8.33
N GLN A 9 -40.87 35.98 -8.94
CA GLN A 9 -39.60 36.01 -9.66
C GLN A 9 -38.40 35.87 -8.71
N SER A 10 -38.38 36.56 -7.56
CA SER A 10 -37.23 36.43 -6.63
C SER A 10 -37.11 35.04 -6.00
N LEU A 11 -38.23 34.36 -5.76
CA LEU A 11 -38.28 32.96 -5.29
C LEU A 11 -37.68 31.98 -6.32
N ILE A 12 -37.94 32.19 -7.62
CA ILE A 12 -37.39 31.35 -8.70
C ILE A 12 -35.87 31.56 -8.83
N PHE A 13 -35.40 32.81 -8.82
CA PHE A 13 -33.97 33.11 -8.91
C PHE A 13 -33.18 32.58 -7.71
N GLY A 14 -33.75 32.66 -6.50
CA GLY A 14 -33.14 32.08 -5.30
C GLY A 14 -33.01 30.56 -5.38
N SER A 15 -34.05 29.87 -5.85
CA SER A 15 -34.04 28.42 -6.04
C SER A 15 -33.00 27.98 -7.09
N LEU A 16 -32.95 28.65 -8.24
CA LEU A 16 -31.97 28.37 -9.30
C LEU A 16 -30.52 28.59 -8.84
N PHE A 17 -30.26 29.66 -8.08
CA PHE A 17 -28.93 29.92 -7.52
C PHE A 17 -28.53 28.84 -6.51
N PHE A 18 -29.46 28.42 -5.65
CA PHE A 18 -29.21 27.34 -4.69
C PHE A 18 -28.93 26.00 -5.38
N LEU A 19 -29.67 25.71 -6.46
CA LEU A 19 -29.49 24.50 -7.26
C LEU A 19 -28.15 24.51 -8.02
N LEU A 20 -27.73 25.68 -8.54
CA LEU A 20 -26.42 25.88 -9.16
C LEU A 20 -25.26 25.67 -8.16
N LEU A 21 -25.40 26.17 -6.92
CA LEU A 21 -24.42 25.94 -5.86
C LEU A 21 -24.30 24.46 -5.48
N ILE A 22 -25.42 23.73 -5.43
CA ILE A 22 -25.42 22.28 -5.19
C ILE A 22 -24.71 21.55 -6.35
N ILE A 23 -24.97 21.91 -7.61
CA ILE A 23 -24.31 21.31 -8.77
C ILE A 23 -22.79 21.59 -8.75
N LEU A 24 -22.38 22.83 -8.48
CA LEU A 24 -20.96 23.18 -8.36
C LEU A 24 -20.25 22.39 -7.23
N ALA A 25 -20.93 22.17 -6.10
CA ALA A 25 -20.39 21.37 -5.00
C ALA A 25 -20.27 19.87 -5.36
N ILE A 26 -21.15 19.33 -6.20
CA ILE A 26 -21.07 17.94 -6.67
C ILE A 26 -19.95 17.77 -7.71
N LEU A 27 -19.76 18.75 -8.61
CA LEU A 27 -18.73 18.72 -9.65
C LEU A 27 -17.31 18.87 -9.09
N ASN A 28 -17.13 19.53 -7.94
CA ASN A 28 -15.82 19.72 -7.30
C ASN A 28 -15.39 18.60 -6.35
N ARG A 29 -15.98 17.40 -6.44
CA ARG A 29 -15.48 16.27 -5.64
C ARG A 29 -14.14 15.79 -6.19
N SER A 30 -13.06 16.24 -5.57
CA SER A 30 -11.76 15.62 -5.74
C SER A 30 -11.84 14.15 -5.30
N VAL A 31 -11.61 13.22 -6.22
CA VAL A 31 -11.42 11.81 -5.88
C VAL A 31 -10.07 11.70 -5.15
N ASN A 32 -10.12 11.74 -3.83
CA ASN A 32 -8.95 11.43 -3.00
C ASN A 32 -8.88 9.91 -2.88
N MET A 33 -8.10 9.26 -3.74
CA MET A 33 -7.76 7.85 -3.52
C MET A 33 -6.73 7.77 -2.39
N PRO A 34 -6.96 6.97 -1.34
CA PRO A 34 -5.99 6.82 -0.28
C PRO A 34 -4.72 6.18 -0.86
N MET A 35 -3.55 6.74 -0.50
CA MET A 35 -2.23 6.17 -0.83
C MET A 35 -1.87 4.94 0.01
N GLN A 36 -2.88 4.31 0.61
CA GLN A 36 -2.75 3.13 1.43
C GLN A 36 -4.08 2.36 1.40
N THR A 37 -4.02 1.04 1.58
CA THR A 37 -5.20 0.23 1.83
C THR A 37 -5.60 0.30 3.29
N ASP A 38 -6.81 -0.18 3.60
CA ASP A 38 -7.17 -0.49 4.97
C ASP A 38 -6.29 -1.62 5.51
N TRP A 39 -6.19 -1.68 6.84
CA TRP A 39 -5.51 -2.75 7.54
C TRP A 39 -6.29 -4.06 7.42
N HIS A 40 -5.64 -5.08 6.86
CA HIS A 40 -6.05 -6.48 6.97
C HIS A 40 -5.53 -7.04 8.29
N LYS A 41 -6.44 -7.28 9.23
CA LYS A 41 -6.11 -7.80 10.57
C LYS A 41 -5.96 -9.32 10.53
N ASN A 42 -4.89 -9.80 11.14
CA ASN A 42 -4.56 -11.21 11.33
C ASN A 42 -4.29 -11.47 12.82
N ILE A 43 -3.94 -12.71 13.16
CA ILE A 43 -3.49 -13.03 14.51
C ILE A 43 -2.13 -12.36 14.79
N ASN A 44 -2.06 -11.61 15.90
CA ASN A 44 -0.88 -10.86 16.36
C ASN A 44 -0.23 -9.94 15.33
N SER A 45 -0.95 -9.59 14.27
CA SER A 45 -0.42 -8.80 13.16
C SER A 45 -1.53 -8.10 12.39
N GLU A 46 -1.21 -6.98 11.76
CA GLU A 46 -2.05 -6.34 10.76
C GLU A 46 -1.19 -5.89 9.59
N MET A 47 -1.75 -5.95 8.40
CA MET A 47 -1.01 -5.78 7.16
C MET A 47 -1.75 -4.87 6.19
N ARG A 48 -1.03 -4.03 5.46
CA ARG A 48 -1.62 -3.20 4.40
C ARG A 48 -0.61 -2.95 3.30
N VAL A 49 -1.10 -2.42 2.18
CA VAL A 49 -0.23 -1.88 1.13
C VAL A 49 -0.24 -0.36 1.25
N ILE A 50 0.95 0.23 1.35
CA ILE A 50 1.18 1.66 1.16
C ILE A 50 1.76 1.87 -0.23
N MET A 51 1.33 2.93 -0.92
CA MET A 51 1.74 3.25 -2.28
C MET A 51 2.70 4.43 -2.28
N SER A 52 3.65 4.46 -3.21
CA SER A 52 4.58 5.57 -3.46
C SER A 52 4.42 6.11 -4.88
N GLU A 53 5.30 7.06 -5.20
CA GLU A 53 5.40 7.68 -6.51
C GLU A 53 5.74 6.67 -7.61
N PHE A 54 5.30 6.97 -8.83
CA PHE A 54 5.80 6.32 -10.03
C PHE A 54 7.11 6.98 -10.43
N LYS A 55 8.19 6.20 -10.54
CA LYS A 55 9.50 6.70 -10.98
C LYS A 55 10.06 5.81 -12.07
N ASN A 56 10.41 6.40 -13.21
CA ASN A 56 11.02 5.72 -14.36
C ASN A 56 10.23 4.45 -14.75
N ASP A 57 8.92 4.58 -14.96
CA ASP A 57 8.00 3.48 -15.31
C ASP A 57 7.88 2.35 -14.27
N ASN A 58 8.36 2.59 -13.05
CA ASN A 58 8.20 1.67 -11.93
C ASN A 58 7.27 2.29 -10.86
N LEU A 59 6.29 1.51 -10.45
CA LEU A 59 5.52 1.76 -9.25
C LEU A 59 6.26 1.14 -8.06
N TYR A 60 6.50 1.94 -7.03
CA TYR A 60 7.00 1.45 -5.74
C TYR A 60 5.84 1.38 -4.76
N ILE A 61 5.65 0.21 -4.15
CA ILE A 61 4.74 0.01 -3.02
C ILE A 61 5.54 -0.48 -1.80
N GLY A 62 4.95 -0.35 -0.62
CA GLY A 62 5.41 -0.96 0.60
C GLY A 62 4.37 -1.94 1.11
N PHE A 63 4.77 -3.19 1.36
CA PHE A 63 3.98 -4.11 2.17
C PHE A 63 4.28 -3.81 3.63
N GLU A 64 3.37 -3.11 4.29
CA GLU A 64 3.52 -2.72 5.69
C GLU A 64 2.91 -3.80 6.58
N ILE A 65 3.72 -4.29 7.51
CA ILE A 65 3.38 -5.32 8.47
C ILE A 65 3.59 -4.71 9.85
N ASN A 66 2.53 -4.67 10.65
CA ASN A 66 2.59 -4.26 12.04
C ASN A 66 2.38 -5.49 12.93
N LEU A 67 3.40 -5.86 13.70
CA LEU A 67 3.39 -7.02 14.59
C LEU A 67 3.12 -6.58 16.03
N SER A 68 2.39 -7.41 16.77
CA SER A 68 2.20 -7.22 18.21
C SER A 68 3.52 -7.41 18.97
N ASP A 69 3.57 -6.93 20.21
CA ASP A 69 4.75 -7.04 21.06
C ASP A 69 5.29 -8.47 21.13
N ASN A 70 6.63 -8.59 21.07
CA ASN A 70 7.36 -9.86 21.09
C ASN A 70 7.00 -10.84 19.96
N THR A 71 6.35 -10.35 18.90
CA THR A 71 6.03 -11.13 17.70
C THR A 71 6.97 -10.74 16.57
N TYR A 72 7.42 -11.71 15.80
CA TYR A 72 8.27 -11.52 14.62
C TYR A 72 7.73 -12.23 13.39
N THR A 73 8.18 -11.79 12.21
CA THR A 73 8.03 -12.51 10.94
C THR A 73 9.39 -12.77 10.32
N TYR A 74 9.52 -13.80 9.49
CA TYR A 74 10.80 -14.18 8.90
C TYR A 74 11.24 -13.27 7.75
N TRP A 75 12.56 -13.25 7.54
CA TRP A 75 13.21 -12.71 6.35
C TRP A 75 13.09 -13.68 5.16
N SER A 76 13.44 -13.22 3.96
CA SER A 76 13.43 -14.06 2.75
C SER A 76 14.23 -15.35 2.90
N ASN A 77 15.39 -15.28 3.54
CA ASN A 77 16.09 -16.45 4.03
C ASN A 77 15.84 -16.58 5.54
N PRO A 78 14.95 -17.49 5.96
CA PRO A 78 14.47 -17.52 7.34
C PRO A 78 15.50 -18.08 8.33
N GLY A 79 16.57 -18.72 7.85
CA GLY A 79 17.59 -19.37 8.67
C GLY A 79 17.33 -20.86 8.92
N ASP A 80 17.81 -21.38 10.04
CA ASP A 80 17.88 -22.82 10.31
C ASP A 80 16.52 -23.53 10.38
N SER A 81 15.51 -22.87 10.94
CA SER A 81 14.21 -23.49 11.26
C SER A 81 13.00 -22.64 10.91
N GLY A 82 13.19 -21.48 10.29
CA GLY A 82 12.10 -20.56 10.04
C GLY A 82 11.23 -20.90 8.82
N ILE A 83 10.07 -20.24 8.74
CA ILE A 83 9.11 -20.44 7.66
C ILE A 83 9.43 -19.45 6.53
N GLU A 84 9.72 -19.97 5.34
CA GLU A 84 10.04 -19.15 4.17
C GLU A 84 8.83 -18.27 3.78
N PRO A 85 8.99 -16.94 3.79
CA PRO A 85 7.97 -16.01 3.35
C PRO A 85 7.72 -16.10 1.83
N ASP A 86 6.46 -16.05 1.41
CA ASP A 86 6.07 -15.94 -0.01
C ASP A 86 5.25 -14.67 -0.23
N ILE A 87 5.77 -13.74 -1.03
CA ILE A 87 5.08 -12.49 -1.41
C ILE A 87 4.98 -12.45 -2.93
N LYS A 88 3.76 -12.34 -3.45
CA LYS A 88 3.47 -12.36 -4.88
C LYS A 88 2.63 -11.17 -5.28
N ILE A 89 2.98 -10.57 -6.43
CA ILE A 89 2.13 -9.63 -7.13
C ILE A 89 1.44 -10.37 -8.28
N SER A 90 0.12 -10.20 -8.37
CA SER A 90 -0.69 -10.73 -9.47
C SER A 90 -1.51 -9.61 -10.12
N THR A 91 -1.69 -9.72 -11.43
CA THR A 91 -2.47 -8.75 -12.20
C THR A 91 -3.06 -9.35 -13.47
N ASN A 92 -3.99 -8.63 -14.09
CA ASN A 92 -4.59 -8.94 -15.39
C ASN A 92 -3.61 -8.78 -16.56
N ASN A 93 -2.46 -8.13 -16.34
CA ASN A 93 -1.41 -7.92 -17.33
C ASN A 93 -0.11 -8.69 -17.00
N ALA A 94 0.80 -8.82 -17.96
CA ALA A 94 2.14 -9.30 -17.67
C ALA A 94 2.96 -8.17 -17.03
N ILE A 95 3.38 -8.34 -15.78
CA ILE A 95 4.24 -7.39 -15.07
C ILE A 95 5.48 -8.12 -14.54
N ASN A 96 6.57 -7.38 -14.39
CA ASN A 96 7.72 -7.82 -13.61
C ASN A 96 7.69 -7.11 -12.25
N TYR A 97 8.08 -7.82 -11.19
CA TYR A 97 8.21 -7.22 -9.86
C TYR A 97 9.41 -7.78 -9.10
N GLU A 98 9.89 -6.99 -8.15
CA GLU A 98 11.02 -7.32 -7.28
C GLU A 98 10.65 -6.99 -5.84
N VAL A 99 10.73 -7.98 -4.95
CA VAL A 99 10.55 -7.79 -3.50
C VAL A 99 11.91 -7.46 -2.90
N GLN A 100 12.05 -6.24 -2.39
CA GLN A 100 13.32 -5.69 -1.91
C GLN A 100 13.40 -5.85 -0.40
N TRP A 101 13.81 -7.03 0.05
CA TRP A 101 13.87 -7.33 1.48
C TRP A 101 14.86 -6.43 2.23
N PRO A 102 14.41 -5.71 3.28
CA PRO A 102 15.32 -4.99 4.18
C PRO A 102 16.33 -5.92 4.87
N LEU A 103 17.32 -5.33 5.54
CA LEU A 103 18.25 -6.08 6.37
C LEU A 103 17.52 -6.62 7.61
N PRO A 104 17.59 -7.93 7.90
CA PRO A 104 16.87 -8.51 9.02
C PRO A 104 17.65 -8.40 10.34
N GLU A 105 16.95 -8.67 11.43
CA GLU A 105 17.52 -8.97 12.73
C GLU A 105 17.81 -10.47 12.87
N MET A 106 18.81 -10.79 13.70
CA MET A 106 19.12 -12.16 14.07
C MET A 106 18.24 -12.62 15.24
N ILE A 107 17.57 -13.75 15.09
CA ILE A 107 16.67 -14.34 16.07
C ILE A 107 17.26 -15.68 16.50
N LYS A 108 17.63 -15.80 17.77
CA LYS A 108 18.22 -17.04 18.31
C LYS A 108 17.25 -17.73 19.26
N ASP A 109 17.02 -19.00 19.02
CA ASP A 109 16.22 -19.85 19.89
C ASP A 109 16.87 -21.23 20.07
N GLN A 110 16.13 -22.16 20.68
CA GLN A 110 16.59 -23.53 20.90
C GLN A 110 16.71 -24.38 19.62
N TYR A 111 16.17 -23.89 18.49
CA TYR A 111 16.14 -24.58 17.20
C TYR A 111 17.20 -24.07 16.23
N GLY A 112 17.79 -22.89 16.47
CA GLY A 112 18.94 -22.41 15.72
C GLY A 112 19.02 -20.88 15.65
N THR A 113 19.65 -20.41 14.58
CA THR A 113 19.70 -18.99 14.21
C THR A 113 18.80 -18.74 13.03
N ASN A 114 17.80 -17.89 13.25
CA ASN A 114 16.84 -17.44 12.26
C ASN A 114 17.04 -15.94 11.98
N TYR A 115 16.41 -15.45 10.92
CA TYR A 115 16.46 -14.04 10.52
C TYR A 115 15.06 -13.51 10.27
N GLY A 116 14.76 -12.31 10.78
CA GLY A 116 13.41 -11.75 10.68
C GLY A 116 13.30 -10.32 11.17
N TYR A 117 12.06 -9.92 11.46
CA TYR A 117 11.71 -8.56 11.86
C TYR A 117 10.74 -8.59 13.03
N TYR A 118 10.98 -7.74 14.03
CA TYR A 118 10.02 -7.45 15.10
C TYR A 118 9.28 -6.14 14.82
N GLY A 119 8.10 -5.97 15.42
CA GLY A 119 7.36 -4.71 15.40
C GLY A 119 6.84 -4.32 14.01
N ASN A 120 6.98 -3.04 13.65
CA ASN A 120 6.53 -2.51 12.36
C ASN A 120 7.66 -2.57 11.32
N ILE A 121 7.35 -3.17 10.16
CA ILE A 121 8.26 -3.24 9.03
C ILE A 121 7.52 -2.91 7.73
N VAL A 122 8.23 -2.25 6.81
CA VAL A 122 7.79 -2.04 5.43
C VAL A 122 8.74 -2.81 4.53
N ILE A 123 8.21 -3.74 3.74
CA ILE A 123 8.95 -4.46 2.69
C ILE A 123 8.65 -3.77 1.35
N PRO A 124 9.61 -3.05 0.74
CA PRO A 124 9.41 -2.43 -0.56
C PRO A 124 9.25 -3.46 -1.67
N ILE A 125 8.36 -3.14 -2.61
CA ILE A 125 8.15 -3.93 -3.83
C ILE A 125 8.17 -2.97 -5.01
N LYS A 126 9.05 -3.24 -5.96
CA LYS A 126 9.16 -2.51 -7.22
C LYS A 126 8.37 -3.27 -8.28
N ILE A 127 7.44 -2.59 -8.94
CA ILE A 127 6.60 -3.16 -10.01
C ILE A 127 6.88 -2.39 -11.30
N SER A 128 7.35 -3.08 -12.33
CA SER A 128 7.55 -2.50 -13.66
C SER A 128 6.26 -2.58 -14.46
N LEU A 129 5.71 -1.41 -14.82
CA LEU A 129 4.41 -1.27 -15.50
C LEU A 129 4.57 -0.95 -16.98
N SER A 130 5.57 -1.56 -17.62
CA SER A 130 5.98 -1.31 -19.01
C SER A 130 4.78 -1.22 -19.97
N ASP A 131 4.56 -0.04 -20.55
CA ASP A 131 3.50 0.30 -21.54
C ASP A 131 2.03 0.03 -21.16
N THR A 132 1.73 -0.38 -19.92
CA THR A 132 0.34 -0.55 -19.47
C THR A 132 -0.34 0.81 -19.28
N ARG A 133 -1.18 1.18 -20.26
CA ARG A 133 -2.01 2.41 -20.27
C ARG A 133 -3.49 2.16 -19.93
N GLU A 134 -3.82 0.94 -19.48
CA GLU A 134 -5.18 0.50 -19.20
C GLU A 134 -5.38 0.22 -17.71
N ASN A 135 -6.63 0.04 -17.30
CA ASN A 135 -7.01 -0.31 -15.93
C ASN A 135 -6.28 -1.58 -15.48
N ILE A 136 -5.35 -1.42 -14.53
CA ILE A 136 -4.58 -2.52 -13.96
C ILE A 136 -5.22 -2.95 -12.65
N ASP A 137 -5.71 -4.19 -12.59
CA ASP A 137 -6.09 -4.80 -11.33
C ASP A 137 -4.84 -5.42 -10.71
N LEU A 138 -4.30 -4.79 -9.67
CA LEU A 138 -3.14 -5.30 -8.91
C LEU A 138 -3.58 -5.92 -7.59
N TYR A 139 -2.98 -7.06 -7.27
CA TYR A 139 -3.16 -7.72 -5.98
C TYR A 139 -1.81 -8.14 -5.41
N LEU A 140 -1.62 -7.89 -4.11
CA LEU A 140 -0.56 -8.48 -3.32
C LEU A 140 -1.12 -9.70 -2.59
N SER A 141 -0.51 -10.85 -2.78
CA SER A 141 -0.75 -12.06 -1.99
C SER A 141 0.47 -12.36 -1.14
N TYR A 142 0.23 -12.81 0.09
CA TYR A 142 1.30 -13.17 1.02
C TYR A 142 1.00 -14.50 1.71
N ASN A 143 2.07 -15.23 2.05
CA ASN A 143 2.10 -16.30 3.04
C ASN A 143 3.30 -16.04 3.95
N LEU A 144 3.06 -15.84 5.24
CA LEU A 144 4.08 -15.46 6.22
C LEU A 144 3.93 -16.29 7.49
N GLY A 145 5.04 -16.56 8.19
CA GLY A 145 5.01 -17.03 9.57
C GLY A 145 4.97 -15.85 10.54
N VAL A 146 3.96 -15.78 11.41
CA VAL A 146 3.89 -14.82 12.52
C VAL A 146 4.17 -15.56 13.81
N CYS A 147 5.31 -15.26 14.42
CA CYS A 147 5.92 -16.08 15.45
C CYS A 147 6.10 -15.33 16.77
N ASN A 148 5.81 -16.01 17.87
CA ASN A 148 6.26 -15.65 19.21
C ASN A 148 6.80 -16.93 19.88
N SER A 149 6.20 -17.40 20.98
CA SER A 149 6.40 -18.76 21.51
C SER A 149 5.96 -19.86 20.53
N ILE A 150 5.04 -19.56 19.61
CA ILE A 150 4.63 -20.45 18.52
C ILE A 150 4.63 -19.70 17.19
N CYS A 151 4.84 -20.42 16.09
CA CYS A 151 4.76 -19.87 14.74
C CYS A 151 3.43 -20.21 14.08
N ILE A 152 2.70 -19.19 13.64
CA ILE A 152 1.41 -19.33 12.98
C ILE A 152 1.53 -18.89 11.52
N PRO A 153 1.36 -19.78 10.54
CA PRO A 153 1.25 -19.40 9.14
C PRO A 153 0.00 -18.55 8.92
N ILE A 154 0.16 -17.41 8.27
CA ILE A 154 -0.93 -16.55 7.84
C ILE A 154 -0.81 -16.29 6.35
N ASP A 155 -1.94 -16.25 5.68
CA ASP A 155 -2.03 -15.89 4.27
C ASP A 155 -3.08 -14.80 4.06
N GLY A 156 -2.95 -14.10 2.93
CA GLY A 156 -3.93 -13.09 2.58
C GLY A 156 -3.75 -12.57 1.17
N LYS A 157 -4.75 -11.83 0.72
CA LYS A 157 -4.77 -11.14 -0.56
C LYS A 157 -5.34 -9.73 -0.39
N ILE A 158 -4.57 -8.73 -0.80
CA ILE A 158 -4.91 -7.32 -0.70
C ILE A 158 -5.04 -6.78 -2.13
N LYS A 159 -6.19 -6.19 -2.45
CA LYS A 159 -6.37 -5.44 -3.70
C LYS A 159 -5.66 -4.10 -3.57
N ILE A 160 -4.80 -3.78 -4.53
CA ILE A 160 -4.12 -2.49 -4.61
C ILE A 160 -4.96 -1.59 -5.52
N PRO A 161 -5.58 -0.53 -4.98
CA PRO A 161 -6.38 0.36 -5.78
C PRO A 161 -5.47 1.21 -6.68
N MET A 162 -5.56 1.02 -7.99
CA MET A 162 -4.91 1.86 -9.00
C MET A 162 -5.94 2.81 -9.62
N LEU A 163 -5.57 4.07 -9.82
CA LEU A 163 -6.30 4.99 -10.70
C LEU A 163 -5.77 4.89 -12.13
N ASP A 164 -6.67 5.02 -13.10
CA ASP A 164 -6.40 4.91 -14.54
C ASP A 164 -5.52 6.03 -15.12
N SER A 165 -5.06 6.98 -14.30
CA SER A 165 -4.15 8.04 -14.74
C SER A 165 -2.79 7.97 -14.04
N GLN A 166 -1.76 7.71 -14.84
CA GLN A 166 -0.35 7.85 -14.46
C GLN A 166 -0.06 9.22 -13.80
N ASP A 167 -0.80 10.25 -14.23
CA ASP A 167 -0.75 11.62 -13.72
C ASP A 167 -1.16 11.77 -12.25
N TYR A 168 -1.94 10.84 -11.70
CA TYR A 168 -2.34 10.89 -10.30
C TYR A 168 -1.16 10.59 -9.36
N TYR A 169 -0.29 9.68 -9.76
CA TYR A 169 0.78 9.16 -8.90
C TYR A 169 2.14 9.82 -9.13
N SER A 170 2.32 10.54 -10.24
CA SER A 170 3.59 11.19 -10.62
C SER A 170 4.01 12.36 -9.73
N ASN A 171 3.19 12.77 -8.75
CA ASN A 171 3.51 13.87 -7.82
C ASN A 171 3.24 13.51 -6.35
N LYS A 172 3.14 12.22 -6.01
CA LYS A 172 2.73 11.74 -4.69
C LYS A 172 3.81 10.88 -4.06
N SER A 173 4.45 11.38 -2.99
CA SER A 173 5.53 10.68 -2.28
C SER A 173 5.04 10.09 -0.96
N ASN A 174 5.46 8.86 -0.64
CA ASN A 174 5.26 8.25 0.68
C ASN A 174 6.61 8.06 1.39
N ARG A 175 6.80 8.77 2.50
CA ARG A 175 8.06 8.82 3.26
C ARG A 175 8.50 7.44 3.79
N GLY A 176 7.58 6.60 4.27
CA GLY A 176 7.93 5.29 4.85
C GLY A 176 8.57 4.36 3.83
N ILE A 177 8.07 4.38 2.58
CA ILE A 177 8.67 3.62 1.47
C ILE A 177 10.07 4.17 1.15
N GLN A 178 10.23 5.49 1.11
CA GLN A 178 11.52 6.12 0.83
C GLN A 178 12.56 5.85 1.93
N GLU A 179 12.14 5.73 3.18
CA GLU A 179 13.03 5.34 4.28
C GLU A 179 13.47 3.89 4.16
N ALA A 180 12.54 2.96 3.90
CA ALA A 180 12.86 1.55 3.71
C ALA A 180 13.80 1.32 2.50
N LEU A 181 13.59 2.05 1.39
CA LEU A 181 14.46 2.00 0.20
C LEU A 181 15.87 2.58 0.42
N LYS A 182 16.06 3.46 1.41
CA LYS A 182 17.35 4.08 1.72
C LYS A 182 18.22 3.24 2.65
N ILE A 183 17.68 2.19 3.25
CA ILE A 183 18.46 1.29 4.09
C ILE A 183 19.44 0.57 3.15
N PRO A 184 20.76 0.81 3.28
CA PRO A 184 21.72 0.33 2.30
C PRO A 184 21.64 -1.20 2.21
N HIS A 185 21.46 -1.68 0.99
CA HIS A 185 21.67 -3.08 0.67
C HIS A 185 23.13 -3.42 1.03
N PHE A 186 23.36 -4.55 1.70
CA PHE A 186 24.66 -5.00 2.22
C PHE A 186 25.84 -4.88 1.22
N ILE A 187 25.53 -4.83 -0.08
CA ILE A 187 26.51 -4.70 -1.18
C ILE A 187 27.28 -3.36 -1.13
N GLU A 188 26.72 -2.25 -0.65
CA GLU A 188 27.40 -0.94 -0.64
C GLU A 188 28.31 -0.70 0.59
N MET A 189 28.23 -1.54 1.63
CA MET A 189 29.04 -1.41 2.85
C MET A 189 30.35 -2.23 2.83
N MET A 190 30.61 -2.95 1.74
CA MET A 190 31.79 -3.82 1.57
C MET A 190 32.69 -3.37 0.42
N ALA A 191 32.47 -2.18 -0.14
CA ALA A 191 33.30 -1.56 -1.18
C ALA A 191 34.24 -0.47 -0.61
#